data_AF-A0A2N9Y7R1-F1
#
_entry.id   AF-A0A2N9Y7R1-F1
#
_cell.length_a   1.000
_cell.length_b   1.000
_cell.length_c   1.000
_cell.angle_alpha   90.00
_cell.angle_beta   90.00
_cell.angle_gamma   90.00
#
_symmetry.space_group_name_H-M   'P 1'
#
loop_
_entity.id
_entity.type
_entity.pdbx_description
1 polymer ?
#
loop_
_entity_poly.entity_id
_entity_poly.type
_entity_poly.pdbx_seq_one_letter_code
_entity_poly.pdbx_strand_id
1 'polypeptide(L)'
;VATYLGGGSGYKEGQWIDPTFTVKTVTGDGKEENKTYKNVAEAFEGVGASITNVQNKITNEITNQINHLQSDDSVVVHYDKADDESDAINYGSITFGGKDKTLTALHNVADGKIVENSHDVITGGQINAIGGDIAKYLGGGSAFTNGAFTQPTYKLSEVSEEGHVKSKDFNDVGSAFTGLD
;
A
#
# COMPACT_ATOMS: atom_id res chain seq x y z
N VAL A 1 -45.38 21.15 37.69
CA VAL A 1 -44.18 21.81 37.10
C VAL A 1 -42.90 21.21 37.67
N ALA A 2 -42.68 21.23 38.99
CA ALA A 2 -41.46 20.66 39.61
C ALA A 2 -41.13 19.20 39.18
N THR A 3 -42.11 18.29 39.20
CA THR A 3 -41.89 16.90 38.77
C THR A 3 -41.44 16.73 37.32
N TYR A 4 -41.82 17.65 36.42
CA TYR A 4 -41.38 17.63 35.02
C TYR A 4 -39.95 18.15 34.84
N LEU A 5 -39.47 18.99 35.77
CA LEU A 5 -38.09 19.49 35.77
C LEU A 5 -37.12 18.41 36.27
N GLY A 6 -37.56 17.51 37.15
CA GLY A 6 -36.75 16.42 37.69
C GLY A 6 -35.68 16.92 38.68
N GLY A 7 -34.59 16.16 38.82
CA GLY A 7 -33.43 16.56 39.63
C GLY A 7 -33.72 16.78 41.12
N GLY A 8 -34.80 16.19 41.66
CA GLY A 8 -35.21 16.41 43.06
C GLY A 8 -35.94 17.74 43.33
N SER A 9 -36.31 18.50 42.30
CA SER A 9 -37.09 19.73 42.49
C SER A 9 -38.48 19.47 43.08
N GLY A 10 -38.96 20.40 43.90
CA GLY A 10 -40.22 20.24 44.63
C GLY A 10 -40.68 21.51 45.34
N TYR A 11 -41.81 21.41 46.04
CA TYR A 11 -42.33 22.45 46.92
C TYR A 11 -42.80 21.81 48.22
N LYS A 12 -42.28 22.27 49.36
CA LYS A 12 -42.59 21.73 50.68
C LYS A 12 -42.64 22.86 51.71
N GLU A 13 -43.67 22.84 52.57
CA GLU A 13 -43.80 23.78 53.71
C GLU A 13 -43.68 25.27 53.31
N GLY A 14 -44.21 25.64 52.15
CA GLY A 14 -44.16 27.02 51.69
C GLY A 14 -42.91 27.40 50.89
N GLN A 15 -41.93 26.49 50.76
CA GLN A 15 -40.62 26.76 50.14
C GLN A 15 -40.37 25.89 48.90
N TRP A 16 -39.71 26.48 47.90
CA TRP A 16 -39.22 25.76 46.72
C TRP A 16 -37.93 25.01 47.03
N ILE A 17 -37.80 23.82 46.45
CA ILE A 17 -36.59 23.01 46.49
C ILE A 17 -35.98 23.03 45.08
N ASP A 18 -34.76 23.52 44.97
CA ASP A 18 -34.03 23.62 43.70
C ASP A 18 -33.70 22.25 43.12
N PRO A 19 -33.76 22.06 41.79
CA PRO A 19 -33.27 20.85 41.16
C PRO A 19 -31.75 20.76 41.29
N THR A 20 -31.23 19.55 41.14
CA THR A 20 -29.82 19.25 40.99
C THR A 20 -29.68 18.21 39.89
N PHE A 21 -28.94 18.56 38.83
CA PHE A 21 -28.68 17.70 37.69
C PHE A 21 -27.22 17.26 37.72
N THR A 22 -26.97 15.96 37.76
CA THR A 22 -25.63 15.42 37.56
C THR A 22 -25.50 14.97 36.11
N VAL A 23 -24.59 15.61 35.38
CA VAL A 23 -24.29 15.31 33.98
C VAL A 23 -22.86 14.80 33.89
N LYS A 24 -22.68 13.67 33.23
CA LYS A 24 -21.35 13.21 32.83
C LYS A 24 -20.89 14.04 31.63
N THR A 25 -19.83 14.82 31.81
CA THR A 25 -19.23 15.68 30.78
C THR A 25 -17.84 15.20 30.43
N VAL A 26 -17.35 15.61 29.25
CA VAL A 26 -15.99 15.36 28.79
C VAL A 26 -15.19 16.66 28.92
N THR A 27 -14.01 16.58 29.52
CA THR A 27 -13.05 17.70 29.66
C THR A 27 -12.31 17.98 28.36
N GLY A 28 -11.56 19.09 28.29
CA GLY A 28 -10.77 19.45 27.11
C GLY A 28 -9.68 18.43 26.74
N ASP A 29 -9.18 17.64 27.69
CA ASP A 29 -8.25 16.53 27.45
C ASP A 29 -8.96 15.20 27.11
N GLY A 30 -10.29 15.20 27.01
CA GLY A 30 -11.08 14.04 26.61
C GLY A 30 -11.43 13.09 27.75
N LYS A 31 -11.23 13.48 29.02
CA LYS A 31 -11.59 12.65 30.18
C LYS A 31 -13.04 12.88 30.59
N GLU A 32 -13.68 11.81 31.06
CA GLU A 32 -15.03 11.90 31.62
C GLU A 32 -14.98 12.40 33.07
N GLU A 33 -15.92 13.27 33.42
CA GLU A 33 -16.16 13.72 34.79
C GLU A 33 -17.65 13.95 35.03
N ASN A 34 -18.10 13.82 36.29
CA ASN A 34 -19.47 14.20 36.66
C ASN A 34 -19.48 15.66 37.14
N LYS A 35 -20.32 16.49 36.52
CA LYS A 35 -20.59 17.86 36.94
C LYS A 35 -22.03 18.00 37.39
N THR A 36 -22.22 18.87 38.39
CA THR A 36 -23.52 19.12 39.01
C THR A 36 -23.99 20.53 38.69
N TYR A 37 -25.22 20.66 38.23
CA TYR A 37 -25.84 21.91 37.79
C TYR A 37 -27.13 22.19 38.55
N LYS A 38 -27.46 23.47 38.77
CA LYS A 38 -28.63 23.89 39.59
C LYS A 38 -29.85 24.26 38.77
N ASN A 39 -29.71 24.35 37.45
CA ASN A 39 -30.83 24.54 36.54
C ASN A 39 -30.55 23.88 35.17
N VAL A 40 -31.58 23.84 34.33
CA VAL A 40 -31.55 23.19 33.02
C VAL A 40 -30.65 23.93 32.03
N ALA A 41 -30.61 25.26 32.07
CA ALA A 41 -29.79 26.05 31.18
C ALA A 41 -28.30 25.74 31.38
N GLU A 42 -27.83 25.79 32.63
CA GLU A 42 -26.45 25.44 32.99
C GLU A 42 -26.10 23.97 32.66
N ALA A 43 -27.04 23.04 32.88
CA ALA A 43 -26.83 21.64 32.52
C ALA A 43 -26.64 21.46 31.01
N PHE A 44 -27.44 22.15 30.19
CA PHE A 44 -27.30 22.13 28.73
C PHE A 44 -26.05 22.86 28.24
N GLU A 45 -25.64 23.96 28.89
CA GLU A 45 -24.33 24.58 28.64
C GLU A 45 -23.19 23.59 28.90
N GLY A 46 -23.28 22.82 29.99
CA GLY A 46 -22.37 21.73 30.31
C GLY A 46 -22.31 20.64 29.24
N VAL A 47 -23.46 20.18 28.76
CA VAL A 47 -23.56 19.23 27.64
C VAL A 47 -22.96 19.82 26.36
N GLY A 48 -23.26 21.08 26.04
CA GLY A 48 -22.73 21.78 24.86
C GLY A 48 -21.20 21.92 24.91
N ALA A 49 -20.65 22.26 26.07
CA ALA A 49 -19.21 22.28 26.29
C ALA A 49 -18.60 20.89 26.14
N SER A 50 -19.25 19.85 26.68
CA SER A 50 -18.82 18.46 26.52
C SER A 50 -18.79 18.02 25.05
N ILE A 51 -19.82 18.37 24.27
CA ILE A 51 -19.88 18.07 22.82
C ILE A 51 -18.74 18.79 22.09
N THR A 52 -18.51 20.07 22.40
CA THR A 52 -17.39 20.84 21.83
C THR A 52 -16.04 20.19 22.15
N ASN A 53 -15.84 19.74 23.40
CA ASN A 53 -14.59 19.07 23.80
C ASN A 53 -14.38 17.75 23.05
N VAL A 54 -15.44 16.95 22.88
CA VAL A 54 -15.40 15.73 22.07
C VAL A 54 -15.07 16.05 20.61
N GLN A 55 -15.71 17.05 20.01
CA GLN A 55 -15.44 17.49 18.65
C GLN A 55 -13.97 17.90 18.46
N ASN A 56 -13.43 18.68 19.39
CA ASN A 56 -12.03 19.13 19.35
C ASN A 56 -11.06 17.95 19.46
N LYS A 57 -11.30 17.02 20.40
CA LYS A 57 -10.46 15.81 20.55
C LYS A 57 -10.47 14.98 19.27
N ILE A 58 -11.65 14.73 18.69
CA ILE A 58 -11.78 13.99 17.43
C ILE A 58 -11.02 14.70 16.30
N THR A 59 -11.20 16.01 16.16
CA THR A 59 -10.51 16.80 15.13
C THR A 59 -8.99 16.70 15.26
N ASN A 60 -8.48 16.81 16.48
CA ASN A 60 -7.04 16.73 16.75
C ASN A 60 -6.48 15.34 16.46
N GLU A 61 -7.14 14.27 16.92
CA GLU A 61 -6.69 12.90 16.64
C GLU A 61 -6.71 12.59 15.14
N ILE A 62 -7.77 12.98 14.42
CA ILE A 62 -7.85 12.82 12.96
C ILE A 62 -6.72 13.60 12.27
N THR A 63 -6.51 14.85 12.65
CA THR A 63 -5.44 15.68 12.06
C THR A 63 -4.07 15.07 12.29
N ASN A 64 -3.80 14.56 13.49
CA ASN A 64 -2.54 13.90 13.81
C ASN A 64 -2.31 12.64 12.96
N GLN A 65 -3.34 11.81 12.79
CA GLN A 65 -3.24 10.61 11.95
C GLN A 65 -3.04 10.96 10.48
N ILE A 66 -3.75 11.97 9.95
CA ILE A 66 -3.56 12.44 8.56
C ILE A 66 -2.13 12.95 8.35
N ASN A 67 -1.62 13.77 9.27
CA ASN A 67 -0.25 14.29 9.18
C ASN A 67 0.78 13.16 9.25
N HIS A 68 0.57 12.14 10.10
CA HIS A 68 1.44 10.98 10.16
C HIS A 68 1.44 10.21 8.83
N LEU A 69 0.28 10.00 8.21
CA LEU A 69 0.16 9.34 6.91
C LEU A 69 0.84 10.11 5.77
N GLN A 70 1.05 11.43 5.91
CA GLN A 70 1.72 12.29 4.93
C GLN A 70 3.21 12.55 5.22
N SER A 71 3.71 12.05 6.36
CA SER A 71 5.08 12.27 6.80
C SER A 71 6.06 11.26 6.23
N ASP A 72 7.35 11.56 6.28
CA ASP A 72 8.42 10.65 5.83
C ASP A 72 8.53 9.38 6.68
N ASP A 73 7.98 9.40 7.91
CA ASP A 73 7.90 8.23 8.81
C ASP A 73 6.68 7.32 8.51
N SER A 74 5.85 7.69 7.53
CA SER A 74 4.71 6.90 7.09
C SER A 74 5.17 5.60 6.40
N VAL A 75 4.36 4.54 6.54
CA VAL A 75 4.55 3.29 5.78
C VAL A 75 3.78 3.29 4.45
N VAL A 76 3.10 4.39 4.13
CA VAL A 76 2.35 4.56 2.88
C VAL A 76 3.32 4.81 1.72
N VAL A 77 2.99 4.28 0.55
CA VAL A 77 3.71 4.59 -0.70
C VAL A 77 3.14 5.88 -1.27
N HIS A 78 4.02 6.86 -1.47
CA HIS A 78 3.68 8.16 -2.04
C HIS A 78 4.24 8.31 -3.46
N TYR A 79 3.60 9.19 -4.24
CA TYR A 79 4.27 9.75 -5.42
C TYR A 79 5.47 10.57 -4.98
N ASP A 80 6.48 10.59 -5.84
CA ASP A 80 7.66 11.42 -5.60
C ASP A 80 7.29 12.90 -5.66
N LYS A 81 8.06 13.73 -4.97
CA LYS A 81 8.03 15.19 -5.17
C LYS A 81 8.91 15.56 -6.36
N ALA A 82 8.64 16.71 -6.97
CA ALA A 82 9.54 17.33 -7.93
C ALA A 82 10.91 17.55 -7.29
N ASP A 83 11.98 17.37 -8.06
CA ASP A 83 13.37 17.56 -7.60
C ASP A 83 13.76 19.06 -7.58
N ASP A 84 12.79 19.90 -7.22
CA ASP A 84 12.91 21.35 -7.12
C ASP A 84 12.34 21.85 -5.78
N GLU A 85 12.51 23.14 -5.50
CA GLU A 85 12.07 23.75 -4.23
C GLU A 85 10.54 23.96 -4.15
N SER A 86 9.76 23.52 -5.14
CA SER A 86 8.32 23.79 -5.20
C SER A 86 7.47 22.85 -4.35
N ASP A 87 8.05 21.74 -3.87
CA ASP A 87 7.32 20.64 -3.21
C ASP A 87 6.16 20.07 -4.07
N ALA A 88 6.13 20.34 -5.39
CA ALA A 88 5.08 19.85 -6.27
C ALA A 88 5.10 18.32 -6.38
N ILE A 89 3.93 17.71 -6.54
CA ILE A 89 3.83 16.24 -6.68
C ILE A 89 4.17 15.84 -8.11
N ASN A 90 5.09 14.87 -8.26
CA ASN A 90 5.40 14.22 -9.52
C ASN A 90 4.58 12.92 -9.67
N TYR A 91 3.44 13.03 -10.36
CA TYR A 91 2.56 11.88 -10.62
C TYR A 91 3.15 10.82 -11.57
N GLY A 92 4.31 11.08 -12.18
CA GLY A 92 4.99 10.15 -13.07
C GLY A 92 5.96 9.18 -12.38
N SER A 93 6.19 9.33 -11.07
CA SER A 93 7.22 8.54 -10.36
C SER A 93 6.82 8.16 -8.94
N ILE A 94 7.23 6.95 -8.53
CA ILE A 94 7.15 6.43 -7.17
C ILE A 94 8.51 5.81 -6.83
N THR A 95 9.13 6.28 -5.75
CA THR A 95 10.35 5.68 -5.20
C THR A 95 10.03 4.87 -3.95
N PHE A 96 10.10 3.55 -4.06
CA PHE A 96 9.87 2.66 -2.92
C PHE A 96 11.04 2.66 -1.94
N GLY A 97 10.75 2.79 -0.65
CA GLY A 97 11.74 2.71 0.43
C GLY A 97 12.66 3.92 0.57
N GLY A 98 12.56 4.91 -0.33
CA GLY A 98 13.37 6.14 -0.35
C GLY A 98 14.56 6.09 -1.32
N LYS A 99 15.02 7.27 -1.77
CA LYS A 99 16.18 7.42 -2.65
C LYS A 99 17.44 6.86 -1.97
N ASP A 100 18.22 6.08 -2.70
CA ASP A 100 19.47 5.44 -2.23
C ASP A 100 19.31 4.44 -1.07
N LYS A 101 18.10 3.93 -0.86
CA LYS A 101 17.82 2.86 0.12
C LYS A 101 17.82 1.49 -0.54
N THR A 102 17.76 0.44 0.28
CA THR A 102 17.61 -0.93 -0.23
C THR A 102 16.35 -1.03 -1.08
N LEU A 103 16.50 -1.62 -2.27
CA LEU A 103 15.39 -1.79 -3.21
C LEU A 103 14.26 -2.61 -2.58
N THR A 104 13.03 -2.20 -2.84
CA THR A 104 11.83 -2.92 -2.40
C THR A 104 11.48 -4.00 -3.42
N ALA A 105 11.33 -5.24 -2.96
CA ALA A 105 10.79 -6.31 -3.78
C ALA A 105 9.25 -6.21 -3.83
N LEU A 106 8.67 -6.26 -5.03
CA LEU A 106 7.23 -6.25 -5.22
C LEU A 106 6.72 -7.68 -5.39
N HIS A 107 5.86 -8.12 -4.48
CA HIS A 107 5.33 -9.48 -4.43
C HIS A 107 3.80 -9.49 -4.51
N ASN A 108 3.21 -10.66 -4.77
CA ASN A 108 1.76 -10.85 -4.88
C ASN A 108 1.10 -9.95 -5.94
N VAL A 109 1.81 -9.77 -7.07
CA VAL A 109 1.31 -9.05 -8.24
C VAL A 109 0.66 -10.05 -9.18
N ALA A 110 -0.56 -9.76 -9.63
CA ALA A 110 -1.22 -10.56 -10.66
C ALA A 110 -0.54 -10.37 -12.03
N ASP A 111 -0.63 -11.37 -12.90
CA ASP A 111 -0.07 -11.31 -14.25
C ASP A 111 -0.66 -10.15 -15.06
N GLY A 112 0.21 -9.31 -15.62
CA GLY A 112 -0.18 -8.21 -16.47
C GLY A 112 -0.51 -8.64 -17.89
N LYS A 113 -1.28 -7.84 -18.62
CA LYS A 113 -1.54 -8.13 -20.03
C LYS A 113 -0.32 -7.85 -20.89
N ILE A 114 0.08 -8.83 -21.71
CA ILE A 114 1.14 -8.68 -22.71
C ILE A 114 0.49 -8.37 -24.05
N VAL A 115 0.22 -7.08 -24.30
CA VAL A 115 -0.37 -6.54 -25.53
C VAL A 115 0.26 -5.19 -25.86
N GLU A 116 0.08 -4.72 -27.10
CA GLU A 116 0.56 -3.41 -27.53
C GLU A 116 0.02 -2.29 -26.63
N ASN A 117 0.89 -1.35 -26.22
CA ASN A 117 0.56 -0.23 -25.33
C ASN A 117 0.06 -0.61 -23.92
N SER A 118 0.36 -1.83 -23.43
CA SER A 118 0.08 -2.20 -22.04
C SER A 118 0.98 -1.43 -21.06
N HIS A 119 0.40 -1.03 -19.93
CA HIS A 119 1.11 -0.44 -18.79
C HIS A 119 1.05 -1.34 -17.54
N ASP A 120 0.63 -2.59 -17.71
CA ASP A 120 0.55 -3.55 -16.62
C ASP A 120 1.94 -4.05 -16.23
N VAL A 121 2.12 -4.34 -14.94
CA VAL A 121 3.33 -5.01 -14.44
C VAL A 121 3.38 -6.45 -14.96
N ILE A 122 4.52 -6.88 -15.47
CA ILE A 122 4.76 -8.28 -15.86
C ILE A 122 5.44 -9.02 -14.71
N THR A 123 4.96 -10.22 -14.41
CA THR A 123 5.50 -11.04 -13.32
C THR A 123 6.63 -11.96 -13.79
N GLY A 124 7.41 -12.47 -12.83
CA GLY A 124 8.43 -13.49 -13.12
C GLY A 124 7.84 -14.78 -13.70
N GLY A 125 6.59 -15.14 -13.37
CA GLY A 125 5.92 -16.32 -13.93
C GLY A 125 5.70 -16.20 -15.43
N GLN A 126 5.29 -15.02 -15.91
CA GLN A 126 5.11 -14.75 -17.33
C GLN A 126 6.43 -14.81 -18.11
N ILE A 127 7.49 -14.21 -17.56
CA ILE A 127 8.84 -14.28 -18.17
C ILE A 127 9.35 -15.73 -18.19
N ASN A 128 9.12 -16.50 -17.12
CA ASN A 128 9.51 -17.90 -17.07
C ASN A 128 8.80 -18.75 -18.13
N ALA A 129 7.50 -18.54 -18.34
CA ALA A 129 6.74 -19.23 -19.39
C ALA A 129 7.29 -18.91 -20.79
N ILE A 130 7.47 -17.63 -21.12
CA ILE A 130 8.02 -17.19 -22.40
C ILE A 130 9.44 -17.76 -22.62
N GLY A 131 10.31 -17.64 -21.61
CA GLY A 131 11.67 -18.18 -21.68
C GLY A 131 11.68 -19.70 -21.86
N GLY A 132 10.78 -20.42 -21.19
CA GLY A 132 10.59 -21.85 -21.36
C GLY A 132 10.15 -22.23 -22.77
N ASP A 133 9.21 -21.49 -23.37
CA ASP A 133 8.76 -21.76 -24.74
C ASP A 133 9.85 -21.45 -25.77
N ILE A 134 10.62 -20.37 -25.59
CA ILE A 134 11.80 -20.08 -26.43
C ILE A 134 12.82 -21.21 -26.35
N ALA A 135 13.13 -21.71 -25.14
CA ALA A 135 14.06 -22.82 -24.96
C ALA A 135 13.57 -24.11 -25.67
N LYS A 136 12.27 -24.40 -25.64
CA LYS A 136 11.68 -25.52 -26.38
C LYS A 136 11.84 -25.35 -27.89
N TYR A 137 11.62 -24.14 -28.41
CA TYR A 137 11.76 -23.86 -29.84
C TYR A 137 13.21 -23.95 -30.31
N LEU A 138 14.18 -23.55 -29.48
CA LEU A 138 15.61 -23.73 -29.79
C LEU A 138 16.00 -25.21 -29.79
N GLY A 139 15.41 -26.03 -28.91
CA GLY A 139 15.75 -27.45 -28.81
C GLY A 139 17.19 -27.65 -28.37
N GLY A 140 17.85 -28.73 -28.81
CA GLY A 140 19.27 -28.97 -28.52
C GLY A 140 19.61 -29.05 -27.03
N GLY A 141 18.65 -29.32 -26.14
CA GLY A 141 18.86 -29.30 -24.69
C GLY A 141 18.84 -27.92 -24.04
N SER A 142 18.41 -26.87 -24.77
CA SER A 142 18.17 -25.54 -24.19
C SER A 142 17.14 -25.58 -23.05
N ALA A 143 17.36 -24.72 -22.07
CA ALA A 143 16.48 -24.53 -20.92
C ALA A 143 16.46 -23.06 -20.49
N PHE A 144 15.42 -22.65 -19.78
CA PHE A 144 15.35 -21.35 -19.12
C PHE A 144 15.09 -21.56 -17.62
N THR A 145 16.11 -21.30 -16.81
CA THR A 145 16.09 -21.60 -15.37
C THR A 145 16.59 -20.40 -14.60
N ASN A 146 15.83 -19.95 -13.59
CA ASN A 146 16.19 -18.84 -12.71
C ASN A 146 16.60 -17.56 -13.46
N GLY A 147 15.92 -17.25 -14.57
CA GLY A 147 16.18 -16.04 -15.35
C GLY A 147 17.32 -16.16 -16.37
N ALA A 148 17.93 -17.34 -16.53
CA ALA A 148 19.04 -17.57 -17.44
C ALA A 148 18.78 -18.70 -18.44
N PHE A 149 19.25 -18.53 -19.68
CA PHE A 149 19.22 -19.56 -20.69
C PHE A 149 20.43 -20.50 -20.59
N THR A 150 20.18 -21.80 -20.78
CA THR A 150 21.20 -22.78 -21.15
C THR A 150 21.28 -22.84 -22.67
N GLN A 151 22.49 -22.69 -23.23
CA GLN A 151 22.72 -22.76 -24.68
C GLN A 151 22.29 -24.12 -25.24
N PRO A 152 21.79 -24.17 -26.48
CA PRO A 152 21.57 -25.44 -27.15
C PRO A 152 22.90 -26.12 -27.46
N THR A 153 22.86 -27.41 -27.76
CA THR A 153 23.95 -28.16 -28.37
C THR A 153 23.40 -28.93 -29.56
N TYR A 154 23.75 -28.49 -30.75
CA TYR A 154 23.44 -29.15 -32.00
C TYR A 154 24.64 -30.00 -32.42
N LYS A 155 24.44 -31.30 -32.54
CA LYS A 155 25.47 -32.25 -32.98
C LYS A 155 25.23 -32.55 -34.45
N LEU A 156 26.12 -32.08 -35.31
CA LEU A 156 26.03 -32.27 -36.75
C LEU A 156 27.13 -33.20 -37.24
N SER A 157 26.79 -34.03 -38.23
CA SER A 157 27.73 -34.91 -38.89
C SER A 157 28.45 -34.18 -40.02
N GLU A 158 29.76 -34.32 -40.07
CA GLU A 158 30.65 -33.78 -41.09
C GLU A 158 31.32 -34.97 -41.81
N VAL A 159 31.28 -34.99 -43.14
CA VAL A 159 31.91 -36.05 -43.95
C VAL A 159 33.22 -35.50 -44.51
N SER A 160 34.35 -36.14 -44.19
CA SER A 160 35.64 -35.74 -44.74
C SER A 160 35.75 -36.07 -46.23
N GLU A 161 36.73 -35.47 -46.92
CA GLU A 161 37.05 -35.78 -48.33
C GLU A 161 37.32 -37.28 -48.57
N GLU A 162 37.75 -38.00 -47.52
CA GLU A 162 38.01 -39.45 -47.54
C GLU A 162 36.77 -40.30 -47.22
N GLY A 163 35.60 -39.69 -47.01
CA GLY A 163 34.34 -40.38 -46.71
C GLY A 163 34.13 -40.77 -45.25
N HIS A 164 34.96 -40.30 -44.31
CA HIS A 164 34.81 -40.57 -42.88
C HIS A 164 33.82 -39.61 -42.22
N VAL A 165 32.89 -40.11 -41.40
CA VAL A 165 31.94 -39.29 -40.64
C VAL A 165 32.55 -38.85 -39.31
N LYS A 166 32.60 -37.55 -39.07
CA LYS A 166 32.94 -36.90 -37.79
C LYS A 166 31.72 -36.17 -37.25
N SER A 167 31.69 -35.92 -35.94
CA SER A 167 30.65 -35.12 -35.30
C SER A 167 31.25 -33.82 -34.79
N LYS A 168 30.57 -32.70 -35.01
CA LYS A 168 30.93 -31.39 -34.47
C LYS A 168 29.75 -30.80 -33.70
N ASP A 169 30.06 -30.16 -32.58
CA ASP A 169 29.09 -29.54 -31.71
C ASP A 169 29.00 -28.03 -32.01
N PHE A 170 27.77 -27.52 -32.04
CA PHE A 170 27.45 -26.11 -32.25
C PHE A 170 26.50 -25.64 -31.16
N ASN A 171 26.70 -24.44 -30.63
CA ASN A 171 25.96 -23.92 -29.48
C ASN A 171 25.00 -22.77 -29.82
N ASP A 172 24.83 -22.49 -31.11
CA ASP A 172 23.83 -21.57 -31.63
C ASP A 172 23.34 -22.04 -33.01
N VAL A 173 22.18 -21.51 -33.39
CA VAL A 173 21.49 -21.91 -34.61
C VAL A 173 22.28 -21.50 -35.86
N GLY A 174 22.89 -20.33 -35.86
CA GLY A 174 23.62 -19.80 -37.01
C GLY A 174 24.87 -20.61 -37.33
N SER A 175 25.69 -20.87 -36.31
CA SER A 175 26.90 -21.69 -36.48
C SER A 175 26.58 -23.13 -36.86
N ALA A 176 25.49 -23.70 -36.32
CA ALA A 176 25.01 -25.00 -36.75
C ALA A 176 24.64 -25.01 -38.24
N PHE A 177 23.90 -24.02 -38.74
CA PHE A 177 23.57 -23.94 -40.16
C PHE A 177 24.80 -23.73 -41.06
N THR A 178 25.75 -22.88 -40.66
CA THR A 178 27.02 -22.74 -41.39
C THR A 178 27.82 -24.05 -41.42
N GLY A 179 27.68 -24.90 -40.40
CA GLY A 179 28.33 -26.21 -40.35
C GLY A 179 27.67 -27.29 -41.22
N LEU A 180 26.53 -27.01 -41.86
CA LEU A 180 25.89 -27.91 -42.83
C LEU A 180 26.30 -27.63 -44.28
N ASP A 181 26.81 -26.43 -44.56
CA ASP A 181 27.30 -25.99 -45.87
C ASP A 181 28.75 -26.47 -46.10
#